data_AF-A0A938NJY2-F1
#
_entry.id   AF-A0A938NJY2-F1
#
_cell.length_a   1.000
_cell.length_b   1.000
_cell.length_c   1.000
_cell.angle_alpha   90.00
_cell.angle_beta   90.00
_cell.angle_gamma   90.00
#
_symmetry.space_group_name_H-M   'P 1'
#
loop_
_entity.id
_entity.type
_entity.pdbx_description
1 polymer ?
#
loop_
_entity_poly.entity_id
_entity_poly.type
_entity_poly.pdbx_seq_one_letter_code
_entity_poly.pdbx_strand_id
1 'polypeptide(L)'
;MAHRLTTMWGLVALSVFVTGCVTEPAPIVIYEDKRDSIWLKFDPEATGAGHSHPVALPVERMEKILGGILVADRSQIIGTIKGDETDWTPAFTPTQVKTLAPLLSEALRKASPKDMATFYLIIMDHERGRLVTSGGLFVRGRYLYFILA
;
A
#
# COMPACT_ATOMS: atom_id res chain seq x y z
N MET A 1 21.44 -12.98 75.13
CA MET A 1 21.98 -11.61 75.17
C MET A 1 21.64 -10.96 73.83
N ALA A 2 20.73 -9.99 73.87
CA ALA A 2 20.33 -8.95 72.91
C ALA A 2 20.48 -9.15 71.37
N HIS A 3 19.29 -9.08 70.73
CA HIS A 3 18.92 -8.60 69.39
C HIS A 3 19.96 -7.97 68.46
N ARG A 4 19.90 -8.37 67.17
CA ARG A 4 20.07 -7.47 66.03
C ARG A 4 18.97 -7.71 64.98
N LEU A 5 18.02 -6.78 64.92
CA LEU A 5 17.15 -6.55 63.77
C LEU A 5 18.00 -6.12 62.57
N THR A 6 17.67 -6.59 61.37
CA THR A 6 17.95 -5.85 60.12
C THR A 6 16.99 -6.31 59.02
N THR A 7 15.88 -5.57 58.95
CA THR A 7 15.14 -5.16 57.76
C THR A 7 15.57 -5.79 56.43
N MET A 8 14.79 -6.78 55.98
CA MET A 8 14.82 -7.30 54.61
C MET A 8 14.19 -6.24 53.69
N TRP A 9 15.04 -5.36 53.14
CA TRP A 9 14.67 -4.37 52.13
C TRP A 9 14.19 -5.09 50.87
N GLY A 10 12.87 -5.17 50.70
CA GLY A 10 12.23 -5.56 49.46
C GLY A 10 12.41 -4.46 48.41
N LEU A 11 13.50 -4.53 47.64
CA LEU A 11 13.66 -3.79 46.39
C LEU A 11 12.75 -4.44 45.33
N VAL A 12 11.46 -4.14 45.38
CA VAL A 12 10.55 -4.37 44.25
C VAL A 12 10.89 -3.29 43.21
N ALA A 13 11.77 -3.64 42.28
CA ALA A 13 12.07 -2.81 41.12
C ALA A 13 10.84 -2.75 40.20
N LEU A 14 10.02 -1.71 40.39
CA LEU A 14 8.89 -1.37 39.55
C LEU A 14 9.42 -1.00 38.15
N SER A 15 9.47 -1.99 37.27
CA SER A 15 9.88 -1.84 35.89
C SER A 15 8.74 -1.18 35.11
N VAL A 16 8.75 0.15 35.05
CA VAL A 16 7.82 0.92 34.21
C VAL A 16 8.21 0.69 32.76
N PHE A 17 7.53 -0.25 32.09
CA PHE A 17 7.60 -0.39 30.65
C PHE A 17 6.89 0.82 30.01
N VAL A 18 7.67 1.81 29.59
CA VAL A 18 7.16 2.89 28.75
C VAL A 18 6.98 2.33 27.33
N THR A 19 5.76 1.91 26.99
CA THR A 19 5.40 1.64 25.60
C THR A 19 5.22 2.98 24.89
N GLY A 20 6.18 3.36 24.05
CA GLY A 20 6.01 4.49 23.14
C GLY A 20 5.12 4.08 21.96
N CYS A 21 4.01 4.79 21.72
CA CYS A 21 3.28 4.66 20.46
C CYS A 21 4.13 5.25 19.34
N VAL A 22 4.51 4.42 18.36
CA VAL A 22 5.02 4.92 17.08
C VAL A 22 3.79 5.32 16.25
N THR A 23 3.70 6.61 15.90
CA THR A 23 2.67 7.12 14.99
C THR A 23 3.25 7.17 13.59
N GLU A 24 2.55 6.59 12.61
CA GLU A 24 2.94 6.69 11.21
C GLU A 24 2.88 8.15 10.73
N PRO A 25 3.81 8.58 9.87
CA PRO A 25 3.74 9.89 9.23
C PRO A 25 2.40 10.09 8.50
N ALA A 26 1.88 11.33 8.55
CA ALA A 26 0.66 11.67 7.83
C ALA A 26 0.85 11.48 6.31
N PRO A 27 -0.15 10.93 5.59
CA PRO A 27 -0.08 10.78 4.14
C PRO A 27 0.04 12.13 3.42
N ILE A 28 0.76 12.15 2.30
CA ILE A 28 0.84 13.32 1.42
C ILE A 28 -0.18 13.14 0.30
N VAL A 29 -1.11 14.09 0.16
CA VAL A 29 -2.14 14.06 -0.88
C VAL A 29 -1.55 14.48 -2.22
N ILE A 30 -1.66 13.61 -3.22
CA ILE A 30 -1.34 13.91 -4.63
C ILE A 30 -2.60 14.34 -5.36
N TYR A 31 -3.71 13.63 -5.12
CA TYR A 31 -5.02 13.91 -5.68
C TYR A 31 -6.10 13.32 -4.78
N GLU A 32 -7.24 13.99 -4.67
CA GLU A 32 -8.39 13.47 -3.95
C GLU A 32 -9.67 14.11 -4.50
N ASP A 33 -10.64 13.28 -4.86
CA ASP A 33 -12.00 13.69 -5.17
C ASP A 33 -13.03 12.79 -4.46
N LYS A 34 -14.30 12.79 -4.92
CA LYS A 34 -15.36 11.98 -4.30
C LYS A 34 -15.21 10.46 -4.49
N ARG A 35 -14.43 10.02 -5.48
CA ARG A 35 -14.36 8.61 -5.93
C ARG A 35 -12.93 8.08 -5.99
N ASP A 36 -11.98 8.93 -6.33
CA ASP A 36 -10.60 8.58 -6.59
C ASP A 36 -9.67 9.38 -5.67
N SER A 37 -8.73 8.68 -5.05
CA SER A 37 -7.70 9.31 -4.25
C SER A 37 -6.34 8.67 -4.45
N ILE A 38 -5.31 9.51 -4.43
CA ILE A 38 -3.92 9.16 -4.62
C ILE A 38 -3.10 9.85 -3.54
N TRP A 39 -2.38 9.05 -2.76
CA TRP A 39 -1.58 9.52 -1.64
C TRP A 39 -0.19 8.88 -1.65
N LEU A 40 0.79 9.58 -1.09
CA LEU A 40 2.03 8.96 -0.62
C LEU A 40 1.83 8.56 0.83
N LYS A 41 1.99 7.28 1.13
CA LYS A 41 1.93 6.75 2.49
C LYS A 41 3.30 6.23 2.88
N PHE A 42 3.65 6.43 4.14
CA PHE A 42 4.81 5.76 4.73
C PHE A 42 4.65 4.25 4.60
N ASP A 43 5.67 3.58 4.08
CA ASP A 43 5.74 2.13 3.98
C ASP A 43 6.67 1.57 5.07
N PRO A 44 6.12 0.90 6.10
CA PRO A 44 6.95 0.29 7.15
C PRO A 44 7.85 -0.84 6.62
N GLU A 45 7.55 -1.42 5.45
CA GLU A 45 8.37 -2.44 4.80
C GLU A 45 9.56 -1.86 4.02
N ALA A 46 9.64 -0.54 3.88
CA ALA A 46 10.77 0.17 3.28
C ALA A 46 11.98 0.22 4.22
N THR A 47 12.61 -0.94 4.43
CA THR A 47 13.80 -1.10 5.29
C THR A 47 15.11 -0.73 4.58
N GLY A 48 16.15 -0.41 5.34
CA GLY A 48 17.48 -0.10 4.81
C GLY A 48 17.49 1.18 3.95
N ALA A 49 17.88 1.05 2.68
CA ALA A 49 17.86 2.17 1.73
C ALA A 49 16.43 2.53 1.25
N GLY A 50 15.42 1.73 1.59
CA GLY A 50 14.03 1.93 1.17
C GLY A 50 13.78 1.61 -0.31
N HIS A 51 12.78 2.27 -0.87
CA HIS A 51 12.42 2.23 -2.28
C HIS A 51 13.33 3.13 -3.12
N SER A 52 13.46 2.82 -4.40
CA SER A 52 14.24 3.57 -5.40
C SER A 52 13.47 4.79 -5.90
N HIS A 53 13.04 5.63 -4.95
CA HIS A 53 12.38 6.91 -5.17
C HIS A 53 13.31 8.07 -4.79
N PRO A 54 13.11 9.27 -5.37
CA PRO A 54 12.12 9.59 -6.40
C PRO A 54 12.47 8.98 -7.76
N VAL A 55 11.46 8.73 -8.60
CA VAL A 55 11.66 8.22 -9.97
C VAL A 55 10.72 8.91 -10.95
N ALA A 56 11.27 9.34 -12.08
CA ALA A 56 10.49 9.88 -13.19
C ALA A 56 10.08 8.74 -14.13
N LEU A 57 8.92 8.14 -13.87
CA LEU A 57 8.30 7.19 -14.81
C LEU A 57 7.46 7.97 -15.84
N PRO A 58 7.69 7.82 -17.16
CA PRO A 58 6.86 8.49 -18.16
C PRO A 58 5.40 8.06 -18.08
N VAL A 59 4.48 8.99 -18.33
CA VAL A 59 3.03 8.74 -18.25
C VAL A 59 2.63 7.61 -19.21
N GLU A 60 3.16 7.60 -20.43
CA GLU A 60 2.87 6.59 -21.44
C GLU A 60 3.33 5.19 -21.02
N ARG A 61 4.39 5.12 -20.20
CA ARG A 61 4.85 3.85 -19.62
C ARG A 61 3.92 3.41 -18.50
N MET A 62 3.46 4.34 -17.66
CA MET A 62 2.46 4.04 -16.63
C MET A 62 1.13 3.59 -17.25
N GLU A 63 0.68 4.21 -18.34
CA GLU A 63 -0.52 3.78 -19.08
C GLU A 63 -0.39 2.34 -19.56
N LYS A 64 0.76 1.96 -20.12
CA LYS A 64 1.03 0.59 -20.55
C LYS A 64 1.06 -0.40 -19.40
N ILE A 65 1.61 0.00 -18.25
CA ILE A 65 1.63 -0.84 -17.04
C ILE A 65 0.18 -1.09 -16.58
N LEU A 66 -0.58 -0.03 -16.34
CA LEU A 66 -1.96 -0.13 -15.85
C LEU A 66 -2.86 -0.90 -16.83
N GLY A 67 -2.74 -0.63 -18.12
CA GLY A 67 -3.50 -1.32 -19.17
C GLY A 67 -3.13 -2.79 -19.36
N GLY A 68 -1.97 -3.22 -18.83
CA GLY A 68 -1.52 -4.62 -18.87
C GLY A 68 -1.92 -5.44 -17.64
N ILE A 69 -2.54 -4.83 -16.62
CA ILE A 69 -2.94 -5.53 -15.40
C ILE A 69 -4.29 -6.20 -15.63
N LEU A 70 -4.29 -7.52 -15.56
CA LEU A 70 -5.48 -8.37 -15.66
C LEU A 70 -5.77 -9.02 -14.31
N VAL A 71 -7.05 -9.17 -14.00
CA VAL A 71 -7.57 -9.85 -12.80
C VAL A 71 -8.59 -10.90 -13.21
N ALA A 72 -8.68 -11.95 -12.41
CA ALA A 72 -9.70 -12.98 -12.53
C ALA A 72 -10.39 -13.17 -11.19
N ASP A 73 -11.66 -13.58 -11.22
CA ASP A 73 -12.41 -13.86 -10.00
C ASP A 73 -11.77 -15.05 -9.27
N ARG A 74 -11.60 -14.91 -7.95
CA ARG A 74 -10.99 -15.94 -7.10
C ARG A 74 -11.70 -17.29 -7.19
N SER A 75 -13.02 -17.28 -7.41
CA SER A 75 -13.82 -18.50 -7.61
C SER A 75 -13.39 -19.29 -8.86
N GLN A 76 -12.94 -18.60 -9.91
CA GLN A 76 -12.45 -19.22 -11.14
C GLN A 76 -11.03 -19.77 -11.00
N ILE A 77 -10.22 -19.19 -10.12
CA ILE A 77 -8.83 -19.61 -9.89
C ILE A 77 -8.75 -20.86 -9.00
N ILE A 78 -9.65 -20.99 -8.02
CA ILE A 78 -9.63 -22.10 -7.04
C ILE A 78 -10.45 -23.31 -7.55
N GLY A 79 -11.37 -23.11 -8.49
CA GLY A 79 -12.24 -24.15 -9.04
C GLY A 79 -11.69 -24.94 -10.24
N THR A 80 -10.50 -24.62 -10.75
CA THR A 80 -9.97 -25.19 -12.00
C THR A 80 -9.40 -26.60 -11.84
N ILE A 81 -10.27 -27.57 -11.52
CA ILE A 81 -9.97 -29.01 -11.66
C ILE A 81 -10.49 -29.58 -12.98
N LYS A 82 -11.14 -28.75 -13.82
CA LYS A 82 -11.76 -29.24 -15.06
C LYS A 82 -11.91 -28.13 -16.12
N GLY A 83 -10.84 -27.85 -16.87
CA GLY A 83 -10.91 -27.32 -18.24
C GLY A 83 -11.60 -25.99 -18.53
N ASP A 84 -12.19 -25.28 -17.55
CA ASP A 84 -12.76 -23.95 -17.77
C ASP A 84 -11.63 -22.92 -17.86
N GLU A 85 -11.63 -22.18 -18.97
CA GLU A 85 -10.72 -21.08 -19.24
C GLU A 85 -10.96 -19.97 -18.21
N THR A 86 -9.91 -19.54 -17.51
CA THR A 86 -10.01 -18.43 -16.54
C THR A 86 -10.31 -17.14 -17.30
N ASP A 87 -11.42 -16.49 -16.98
CA ASP A 87 -11.83 -15.23 -17.60
C ASP A 87 -11.00 -14.07 -17.01
N TRP A 88 -9.95 -13.69 -17.73
CA TRP A 88 -9.08 -12.57 -17.38
C TRP A 88 -9.69 -11.27 -17.87
N THR A 89 -9.94 -10.35 -16.94
CA THR A 89 -10.51 -9.03 -17.23
C THR A 89 -9.53 -7.93 -16.84
N PRO A 90 -9.49 -6.79 -17.56
CA PRO A 90 -8.65 -5.65 -17.17
C PRO A 90 -9.01 -5.14 -15.77
N ALA A 91 -8.00 -4.91 -14.94
CA ALA A 91 -8.20 -4.33 -13.60
C ALA A 91 -8.68 -2.87 -13.67
N PHE A 92 -8.37 -2.18 -14.77
CA PHE A 92 -8.70 -0.78 -14.99
C PHE A 92 -9.32 -0.57 -16.37
N THR A 93 -10.34 0.26 -16.44
CA THR A 93 -10.91 0.73 -17.71
C THR A 93 -9.94 1.67 -18.43
N PRO A 94 -10.04 1.84 -19.77
CA PRO A 94 -9.20 2.78 -20.50
C PRO A 94 -9.27 4.23 -19.98
N THR A 95 -10.43 4.64 -19.47
CA THR A 95 -10.62 5.95 -18.84
C THR A 95 -9.85 6.05 -17.53
N GLN A 96 -9.94 5.02 -16.67
CA GLN A 96 -9.15 4.98 -15.42
C GLN A 96 -7.66 4.97 -15.70
N VAL A 97 -7.19 4.22 -16.70
CA VAL A 97 -5.77 4.22 -17.11
C VAL A 97 -5.29 5.64 -17.42
N LYS A 98 -6.04 6.39 -18.25
CA LYS A 98 -5.70 7.77 -18.62
C LYS A 98 -5.75 8.75 -17.45
N THR A 99 -6.66 8.54 -16.50
CA THR A 99 -6.76 9.39 -15.30
C THR A 99 -5.62 9.10 -14.31
N LEU A 100 -5.33 7.82 -14.06
CA LEU A 100 -4.39 7.40 -13.01
C LEU A 100 -2.94 7.53 -13.44
N ALA A 101 -2.62 7.25 -14.70
CA ALA A 101 -1.25 7.26 -15.18
C ALA A 101 -0.47 8.54 -14.87
N PRO A 102 -1.00 9.76 -15.14
CA PRO A 102 -0.29 10.99 -14.78
C PRO A 102 -0.19 11.18 -13.26
N LEU A 103 -1.23 10.83 -12.50
CA LEU A 103 -1.24 11.00 -11.04
C LEU A 103 -0.25 10.08 -10.33
N LEU A 104 -0.18 8.80 -10.74
CA LEU A 104 0.75 7.84 -10.17
C LEU A 104 2.19 8.13 -10.60
N SER A 105 2.40 8.60 -11.84
CA SER A 105 3.73 9.05 -12.29
C SER A 105 4.22 10.24 -11.45
N GLU A 106 3.34 11.21 -11.17
CA GLU A 106 3.62 12.34 -10.31
C GLU A 106 3.87 11.92 -8.85
N ALA A 107 3.11 10.95 -8.35
CA ALA A 107 3.31 10.38 -7.03
C ALA A 107 4.73 9.77 -6.91
N LEU A 108 5.15 8.92 -7.85
CA LEU A 108 6.49 8.32 -7.84
C LEU A 108 7.62 9.34 -7.98
N ARG A 109 7.37 10.46 -8.68
CA ARG A 109 8.31 11.57 -8.80
C ARG A 109 8.49 12.33 -7.48
N LYS A 110 7.44 12.38 -6.65
CA LYS A 110 7.43 13.05 -5.34
C LYS A 110 7.78 12.15 -4.16
N ALA A 111 7.62 10.84 -4.32
CA ALA A 111 7.89 9.85 -3.29
C ALA A 111 9.32 9.95 -2.76
N SER A 112 9.48 9.82 -1.45
CA SER A 112 10.76 9.53 -0.82
C SER A 112 11.02 8.02 -0.82
N PRO A 113 12.25 7.57 -0.51
CA PRO A 113 12.53 6.14 -0.34
C PRO A 113 11.67 5.43 0.72
N LYS A 114 10.98 6.17 1.59
CA LYS A 114 10.11 5.59 2.63
C LYS A 114 8.65 5.55 2.23
N ASP A 115 8.30 6.07 1.06
CA ASP A 115 6.92 6.24 0.64
C ASP A 115 6.51 5.20 -0.40
N MET A 116 5.27 4.76 -0.30
CA MET A 116 4.54 4.04 -1.33
C MET A 116 3.47 4.96 -1.92
N ALA A 117 3.38 5.02 -3.24
CA ALA A 117 2.25 5.66 -3.90
C ALA A 117 1.04 4.73 -3.75
N THR A 118 -0.06 5.23 -3.20
CA THR A 118 -1.27 4.46 -2.91
C THR A 118 -2.46 5.06 -3.63
N PHE A 119 -3.36 4.20 -4.08
CA PHE A 119 -4.56 4.60 -4.78
C PHE A 119 -5.80 3.92 -4.19
N TYR A 120 -6.92 4.60 -4.30
CA TYR A 120 -8.23 4.09 -3.90
C TYR A 120 -9.27 4.62 -4.87
N LEU A 121 -9.98 3.70 -5.53
CA LEU A 121 -10.96 4.01 -6.58
C LEU A 121 -12.30 3.40 -6.21
N ILE A 122 -13.34 4.22 -6.19
CA ILE A 122 -14.71 3.79 -5.94
C ILE A 122 -15.44 3.68 -7.28
N ILE A 123 -15.77 2.45 -7.65
CA ILE A 123 -16.60 2.14 -8.81
C ILE A 123 -18.01 1.83 -8.31
N MET A 124 -19.01 2.47 -8.90
CA MET A 124 -20.42 2.09 -8.67
C MET A 124 -20.82 1.12 -9.76
N ASP A 125 -20.97 -0.15 -9.40
CA ASP A 125 -21.47 -1.20 -10.27
C ASP A 125 -22.98 -1.38 -10.03
N HIS A 126 -23.76 -1.48 -11.10
CA HIS A 126 -25.21 -1.56 -11.02
C HIS A 126 -25.69 -2.88 -10.39
N GLU A 127 -24.94 -3.96 -10.56
CA GLU A 127 -25.30 -5.31 -10.09
C GLU A 127 -24.63 -5.65 -8.75
N ARG A 128 -23.41 -5.17 -8.55
CA ARG A 128 -22.53 -5.49 -7.42
C ARG A 128 -22.40 -4.37 -6.40
N GLY A 129 -23.02 -3.21 -6.66
CA GLY A 129 -22.99 -2.06 -5.77
C GLY A 129 -21.64 -1.35 -5.76
N ARG A 130 -21.22 -0.86 -4.59
CA ARG A 130 -19.97 -0.09 -4.45
C ARG A 130 -18.76 -1.02 -4.47
N LEU A 131 -18.05 -1.08 -5.60
CA LEU A 131 -16.78 -1.75 -5.76
C LEU A 131 -15.63 -0.80 -5.43
N VAL A 132 -14.59 -1.34 -4.82
CA VAL A 132 -13.36 -0.62 -4.48
C VAL A 132 -12.20 -1.31 -5.15
N THR A 133 -11.40 -0.55 -5.89
CA THR A 133 -10.09 -1.01 -6.37
C THR A 133 -9.06 -0.16 -5.69
N SER A 134 -8.23 -0.79 -4.86
CA SER A 134 -7.22 -0.10 -4.07
C SER A 134 -5.89 -0.82 -4.13
N GLY A 135 -4.84 -0.10 -3.78
CA GLY A 135 -3.51 -0.68 -3.85
C GLY A 135 -2.42 0.34 -3.70
N GLY A 136 -1.23 -0.08 -4.09
CA GLY A 136 -0.07 0.78 -4.09
C GLY A 136 1.00 0.33 -5.06
N LEU A 137 1.95 1.21 -5.30
CA LEU A 137 3.10 0.93 -6.12
C LEU A 137 4.33 1.66 -5.61
N PHE A 138 5.47 1.00 -5.78
CA PHE A 138 6.78 1.51 -5.49
C PHE A 138 7.81 0.92 -6.44
N VAL A 139 8.99 1.53 -6.52
CA VAL A 139 10.10 1.02 -7.33
C VAL A 139 11.20 0.53 -6.41
N ARG A 140 11.79 -0.64 -6.71
CA ARG A 140 12.98 -1.14 -5.99
C ARG A 140 13.97 -1.72 -6.99
N GLY A 141 15.12 -1.09 -7.10
CA GLY A 141 16.11 -1.37 -8.13
C GLY A 141 15.55 -1.07 -9.52
N ARG A 142 15.36 -2.12 -10.34
CA ARG A 142 14.82 -2.00 -11.70
C ARG A 142 13.36 -2.46 -11.83
N TYR A 143 12.73 -2.84 -10.71
CA TYR A 143 11.39 -3.40 -10.70
C TYR A 143 10.40 -2.40 -10.15
N LEU A 144 9.25 -2.31 -10.81
CA LEU A 144 8.06 -1.65 -10.28
C LEU A 144 7.19 -2.73 -9.66
N TYR A 145 6.89 -2.55 -8.37
CA TYR A 145 5.97 -3.40 -7.64
C TYR A 145 4.60 -2.74 -7.69
N PHE A 146 3.58 -3.52 -8.05
CA PHE A 146 2.20 -3.07 -8.10
C PHE A 146 1.38 -4.03 -7.26
N ILE A 147 0.64 -3.49 -6.29
CA ILE A 147 -0.15 -4.23 -5.33
C ILE A 147 -1.61 -3.88 -5.58
N LEU A 148 -2.46 -4.90 -5.68
CA LEU A 148 -3.91 -4.80 -5.65
C LEU A 148 -4.41 -5.41 -4.35
N ALA A 149 -5.36 -4.74 -3.69
CA ALA A 149 -5.96 -5.15 -2.43
C ALA A 149 -7.46 -5.47 -2.60
#